data_AF-A0A1A8NIB2-F1
#
_entry.id   AF-A0A1A8NIB2-F1
#
_cell.length_a   1.000
_cell.length_b   1.000
_cell.length_c   1.000
_cell.angle_alpha   90.00
_cell.angle_beta   90.00
_cell.angle_gamma   90.00
#
_symmetry.space_group_name_H-M   'P 1'
#
loop_
_entity.id
_entity.type
_entity.pdbx_description
1 polymer ?
#
loop_
_entity_poly.entity_id
_entity_poly.type
_entity_poly.pdbx_seq_one_letter_code
_entity_poly.pdbx_strand_id
1 'polypeptide(L)' 'SGHGQNRGQASGSGRKSHNKAQEPFQSCSFCRPHRITQLTVQLDCPDLQPPFRHRKVQRVKQCRCMSVDVSGHGKL' A
#
# COMPACT_ATOMS: atom_id res chain seq x y z
N SER A 1 -22.33 -14.37 8.89
CA SER A 1 -21.31 -13.31 9.12
C SER A 1 -19.96 -13.74 8.59
N GLY A 2 -19.55 -13.24 7.43
CA GLY A 2 -18.22 -13.49 6.86
C GLY A 2 -17.32 -12.28 7.05
N HIS A 3 -16.44 -12.31 8.05
CA HIS A 3 -15.37 -11.31 8.16
C HIS A 3 -14.31 -11.63 7.12
N GLY A 4 -14.30 -10.89 6.00
CA GLY A 4 -13.24 -10.94 5.00
C GLY A 4 -11.93 -10.43 5.59
N GLN A 5 -11.05 -11.34 6.02
CA GLN A 5 -9.73 -11.06 6.58
C GLN A 5 -8.71 -10.67 5.49
N ASN A 6 -8.94 -9.57 4.77
CA ASN A 6 -7.99 -9.05 3.78
C ASN A 6 -7.21 -7.80 4.26
N ARG A 7 -7.25 -7.49 5.56
CA ARG A 7 -6.43 -6.43 6.15
C ARG A 7 -5.16 -7.04 6.71
N GLY A 8 -4.04 -6.84 6.04
CA GLY A 8 -2.73 -7.11 6.65
C GLY A 8 -2.62 -6.34 7.96
N GLN A 9 -2.21 -7.02 9.04
CA GLN A 9 -2.06 -6.40 10.35
C GLN A 9 -0.95 -5.34 10.27
N ALA A 10 -1.27 -4.10 10.65
CA ALA A 10 -0.33 -3.00 10.76
C ALA A 10 0.29 -3.01 12.17
N SER A 11 1.60 -2.77 12.27
CA SER A 11 2.31 -2.76 13.55
C SER A 11 2.76 -1.34 13.87
N GLY A 12 2.39 -0.86 15.06
CA GLY A 12 2.80 0.43 15.60
C GLY A 12 3.41 0.27 17.00
N SER A 13 4.42 1.08 17.33
CA SER A 13 5.07 1.09 18.65
C SER A 13 5.58 2.50 18.96
N GLY A 14 5.37 2.95 20.19
CA GLY A 14 5.84 4.24 20.68
C GLY A 14 6.49 4.10 22.05
N ARG A 15 7.61 4.80 22.28
CA ARG A 15 8.32 4.84 23.57
C ARG A 15 8.54 6.29 24.00
N LYS A 16 8.27 6.58 25.28
CA LYS A 16 8.54 7.90 25.87
C LYS A 16 10.06 8.11 26.02
N SER A 17 10.54 9.31 25.70
CA SER A 17 11.93 9.70 25.92
C SER A 17 12.20 10.02 27.40
N HIS A 18 13.33 9.57 27.93
CA HIS A 18 13.79 9.89 29.29
C HIS A 18 14.37 11.31 29.39
N ASN A 19 14.84 11.87 28.26
CA ASN A 19 15.27 13.26 28.16
C ASN A 19 14.12 14.10 27.57
N LYS A 20 13.63 15.09 28.34
CA LYS A 20 12.55 16.01 27.94
C LYS A 20 12.87 16.83 26.69
N ALA A 21 14.16 17.00 26.35
CA ALA A 21 14.61 17.72 25.16
C ALA A 21 14.59 16.86 23.88
N GLN A 22 14.33 15.54 23.99
CA GLN A 22 14.34 14.61 22.87
C GLN A 22 12.91 14.12 22.57
N GLU A 23 12.52 14.21 21.30
CA GLU A 23 11.25 13.70 20.80
C GLU A 23 11.09 12.19 21.09
N PRO A 24 9.88 11.73 21.44
CA PRO A 24 9.60 10.32 21.69
C PRO A 24 9.80 9.48 20.43
N PHE A 25 10.37 8.28 20.58
CA PHE A 25 10.48 7.35 19.45
C PHE A 25 9.10 6.82 19.08
N GLN A 26 8.75 6.93 17.80
CA GLN A 26 7.52 6.37 17.25
C GLN A 26 7.83 5.64 15.95
N SER A 27 7.25 4.46 15.78
CA SER A 27 7.34 3.67 14.54
C SER A 27 5.97 3.11 14.19
N CYS A 28 5.48 3.39 12.98
CA CYS A 28 4.26 2.80 12.45
C CYS A 28 4.57 2.13 11.11
N SER A 29 4.04 0.93 10.90
CA SER A 29 4.22 0.16 9.69
C SER A 29 2.91 -0.47 9.24
N PHE A 30 2.75 -0.64 7.94
CA PHE A 30 1.53 -1.14 7.34
C PHE A 30 1.86 -1.80 6.00
N CYS A 31 1.00 -2.71 5.57
CA CYS A 31 1.23 -3.52 4.40
C CYS A 31 1.04 -2.69 3.11
N ARG A 32 2.11 -2.45 2.34
CA ARG A 32 2.07 -1.81 1.01
C ARG A 32 2.62 -2.73 -0.08
N PRO A 33 2.25 -2.47 -1.36
CA PRO A 33 2.93 -3.05 -2.50
C PRO A 33 4.43 -2.77 -2.45
N HIS A 34 5.22 -3.83 -2.47
CA HIS A 34 6.69 -3.78 -2.48
C HIS A 34 7.24 -4.04 -3.88
N ARG A 35 6.60 -4.95 -4.64
CA ARG A 35 6.95 -5.21 -6.04
C ARG A 35 5.72 -5.05 -6.90
N ILE A 36 5.78 -4.13 -7.85
CA ILE A 36 4.75 -3.88 -8.86
C ILE A 36 5.32 -4.24 -10.22
N THR A 37 4.53 -4.92 -11.03
CA THR A 37 4.86 -5.22 -12.43
C THR A 37 3.82 -4.60 -13.34
N GLN A 38 4.20 -4.30 -14.58
CA GLN A 38 3.27 -3.85 -15.61
C GLN A 38 2.83 -5.05 -16.45
N LEU A 39 1.53 -5.24 -16.58
CA LEU A 39 0.94 -6.25 -17.46
C LEU A 39 0.11 -5.52 -18.52
N THR A 40 0.31 -5.86 -19.79
CA THR A 40 -0.58 -5.42 -20.86
C THR A 40 -1.71 -6.43 -20.99
N VAL A 41 -2.93 -6.00 -20.68
CA VAL A 41 -4.14 -6.82 -20.89
C VAL A 41 -4.82 -6.39 -22.18
N GLN A 42 -5.32 -7.36 -22.93
CA GLN A 42 -6.24 -7.12 -24.03
C GLN A 42 -7.67 -7.15 -23.46
N LEU A 43 -8.44 -6.11 -23.75
CA LEU A 43 -9.84 -5.99 -23.41
C LEU A 43 -10.65 -6.25 -24.69
N ASP A 44 -11.76 -6.96 -24.53
CA ASP A 44 -12.76 -7.14 -25.58
C ASP A 44 -13.68 -5.92 -25.60
N CYS A 45 -13.84 -5.33 -26.79
CA CYS A 45 -14.55 -4.07 -26.98
C CYS A 45 -15.45 -4.17 -28.23
N PRO A 46 -16.60 -4.84 -28.15
CA PRO A 46 -17.40 -5.22 -29.33
C PRO A 46 -17.92 -4.04 -30.15
N ASP A 47 -18.12 -2.87 -29.52
CA ASP A 47 -18.64 -1.66 -30.17
C ASP A 47 -17.54 -0.79 -30.83
N LEU A 48 -16.27 -1.21 -30.75
CA LEU A 48 -15.12 -0.49 -31.29
C LEU A 48 -14.53 -1.21 -32.50
N GLN A 49 -13.89 -0.47 -33.40
CA GLN A 49 -13.13 -1.04 -34.51
C GLN A 49 -11.66 -0.60 -34.42
N PRO A 50 -10.70 -1.52 -34.19
CA PRO A 50 -10.88 -2.97 -33.99
C PRO A 50 -11.58 -3.32 -32.65
N PRO A 51 -12.18 -4.52 -32.54
CA PRO A 51 -13.00 -4.91 -31.38
C PRO A 51 -12.17 -5.30 -30.15
N PHE A 52 -10.99 -4.70 -29.98
CA PHE A 52 -10.14 -4.93 -28.82
C PHE A 52 -9.31 -3.70 -28.47
N ARG A 53 -8.92 -3.60 -27.20
CA ARG A 53 -7.99 -2.56 -26.73
C ARG A 53 -6.93 -3.14 -25.81
N HIS A 54 -5.69 -2.71 -25.98
CA HIS A 54 -4.62 -3.04 -25.06
C HIS A 54 -4.52 -1.99 -23.97
N ARG A 55 -4.49 -2.42 -22.70
CA ARG A 55 -4.30 -1.53 -21.56
C ARG A 55 -3.17 -2.03 -20.68
N LYS A 56 -2.23 -1.16 -20.37
CA LYS A 56 -1.18 -1.44 -19.38
C LYS A 56 -1.75 -1.22 -17.98
N VAL A 57 -1.72 -2.26 -17.17
CA VAL A 57 -2.17 -2.23 -15.77
C VAL A 57 -1.01 -2.55 -14.84
N GLN A 58 -1.02 -1.95 -13.65
CA GLN A 58 -0.09 -2.30 -12.59
C GLN A 58 -0.63 -3.49 -11.80
N ARG A 59 0.17 -4.54 -11.67
CA ARG A 59 -0.14 -5.72 -10.87
C ARG A 59 0.85 -5.84 -9.73
N VAL A 60 0.33 -5.88 -8.50
CA VAL A 60 1.13 -6.15 -7.30
C VAL A 60 1.58 -7.59 -7.31
N LYS A 61 2.90 -7.82 -7.20
CA LYS A 61 3.52 -9.15 -7.10
C LYS A 61 3.83 -9.55 -5.67
N GLN A 62 4.18 -8.58 -4.83
CA GLN A 62 4.56 -8.81 -3.44
C GLN A 62 4.20 -7.59 -2.60
N CYS A 63 3.74 -7.82 -1.38
CA CYS A 63 3.52 -6.79 -0.37
C CYS A 63 4.56 -6.91 0.75
N ARG A 64 4.82 -5.81 1.48
CA ARG A 64 5.70 -5.79 2.66
C ARG A 64 5.17 -4.78 3.68
N CYS A 65 5.37 -5.03 4.97
CA CYS A 65 5.19 -4.01 6.00
C CYS A 65 6.29 -2.96 5.87
N MET A 66 5.91 -1.71 5.57
CA MET A 66 6.83 -0.60 5.38
C MET A 66 6.49 0.48 6.41
N SER A 67 7.51 1.17 6.93
CA SER A 67 7.30 2.27 7.86
C SER A 67 6.67 3.47 7.16
N VAL A 68 5.69 4.12 7.80
CA VAL A 68 5.28 5.49 7.44
C VAL A 68 6.06 6.49 8.27
N ASP A 69 6.22 7.68 7.71
CA ASP A 69 6.54 8.85 8.52
C ASP A 69 5.37 9.18 9.44
N VAL A 70 5.68 9.29 10.74
CA VAL A 70 4.74 9.59 11.82
C VAL A 70 4.94 11.01 12.36
N SER A 71 5.91 11.76 11.81
CA SER A 71 6.32 13.09 12.25
C SER A 71 5.41 14.21 11.71
N GLY A 72 4.58 13.90 10.72
CA GLY A 72 3.66 14.84 10.07
C GLY A 72 2.22 14.40 10.20
N HIS A 73 1.39 15.24 10.81
CA HIS A 73 -0.06 15.10 10.77
C HIS A 73 -0.56 15.00 9.32
N GLY A 74 -0.96 13.79 8.91
CA GLY A 74 -1.96 13.55 7.87
C GLY A 74 -1.71 14.16 6.50
N LYS A 75 -0.90 13.49 5.67
CA LYS A 75 -1.18 13.45 4.22
C LYS A 75 -0.88 12.07 3.66
N LEU A 76 -1.94 11.26 3.58
CA LEU A 76 -2.03 10.15 2.62
C LEU A 76 -2.36 10.71 1.24
#